data_AF-A0A2E1VSK1-F1
#
_entry.id   AF-A0A2E1VSK1-F1
#
_cell.length_a   1.000
_cell.length_b   1.000
_cell.length_c   1.000
_cell.angle_alpha   90.00
_cell.angle_beta   90.00
_cell.angle_gamma   90.00
#
_symmetry.space_group_name_H-M   'P 1'
#
loop_
_entity.id
_entity.type
_entity.pdbx_description
1 polymer ?
#
loop_
_entity_poly.entity_id
_entity_poly.type
_entity_poly.pdbx_seq_one_letter_code
_entity_poly.pdbx_strand_id
1 'polypeptide(L)'
;MLREYGGRGFPTLLFLDADGKKLSEPPGRDVATFASTATALGKVSDLKARVAKGEKGLEGKLLAAELELGTVDFPNAKARLAKIKKLDDETKAKITKLMVDAEILHLFTEAGRDQEKLAAARTRMAEMLRAGKMPGTRAESRFWSSIMQYADENGDAELFEKAVNWAKAKYADEPRAKTYLENLEKKLAELKEGKKEEPKP
;
A
#
# COMPACT_ATOMS: atom_id res chain seq x y z
N MET A 1 0.42 -12.29 22.36
CA MET A 1 1.67 -11.70 21.84
C MET A 1 1.74 -11.53 20.32
N LEU A 2 2.07 -12.52 19.47
CA LEU A 2 2.35 -12.24 18.03
C LEU A 2 1.15 -11.65 17.26
N ARG A 3 -0.07 -12.09 17.60
CA ARG A 3 -1.34 -11.56 17.03
C ARG A 3 -1.67 -10.14 17.51
N GLU A 4 -1.35 -9.80 18.76
CA GLU A 4 -1.57 -8.44 19.32
C GLU A 4 -0.74 -7.40 18.58
N TYR A 5 0.44 -7.78 18.08
CA TYR A 5 1.30 -6.93 17.26
C TYR A 5 1.03 -7.01 15.75
N GLY A 6 0.05 -7.81 15.34
CA GLY A 6 -0.32 -7.99 13.93
C GLY A 6 0.65 -8.84 13.11
N GLY A 7 1.46 -9.70 13.74
CA GLY A 7 2.38 -10.61 13.06
C GLY A 7 1.64 -11.63 12.19
N ARG A 8 2.07 -11.77 10.93
CA ARG A 8 1.37 -12.59 9.91
C ARG A 8 2.10 -13.87 9.50
N GLY A 9 3.22 -14.22 10.14
CA GLY A 9 3.95 -15.46 9.89
C GLY A 9 5.36 -15.47 10.47
N PHE A 10 6.05 -16.60 10.41
CA PHE A 10 7.41 -16.73 10.94
C PHE A 10 8.47 -16.60 9.81
N PRO A 11 9.59 -15.89 10.04
CA PRO A 11 9.85 -15.00 11.18
C PRO A 11 9.05 -13.69 11.07
N THR A 12 8.71 -13.09 12.21
CA THR A 12 8.15 -11.72 12.30
C THR A 12 9.18 -10.81 12.94
N LEU A 13 9.50 -9.69 12.30
CA LEU A 13 10.37 -8.64 12.83
C LEU A 13 9.53 -7.39 13.11
N LEU A 14 9.75 -6.74 14.25
CA LEU A 14 8.98 -5.58 14.69
C LEU A 14 9.88 -4.64 15.50
N PHE A 15 9.65 -3.33 15.38
CA PHE A 15 10.22 -2.33 16.26
C PHE A 15 9.17 -1.89 17.28
N LEU A 16 9.51 -1.94 18.56
CA LEU A 16 8.67 -1.48 19.67
C LEU A 16 9.34 -0.29 20.37
N ASP A 17 8.54 0.58 20.98
CA ASP A 17 9.06 1.56 21.94
C ASP A 17 9.28 0.91 23.32
N ALA A 18 9.74 1.73 24.28
CA ALA A 18 10.04 1.28 25.64
C ALA A 18 8.80 0.76 26.39
N ASP A 19 7.61 1.22 26.02
CA ASP A 19 6.33 0.78 26.57
C ASP A 19 5.77 -0.47 25.86
N GLY A 20 6.52 -1.01 24.90
CA GLY A 20 6.14 -2.18 24.13
C GLY A 20 5.10 -1.87 23.06
N LYS A 21 4.87 -0.61 22.65
CA LYS A 21 3.96 -0.28 21.55
C LYS A 21 4.68 -0.35 20.20
N LYS A 22 3.98 -0.86 19.19
CA LYS A 22 4.51 -1.02 17.82
C LYS A 22 4.86 0.35 17.21
N LEU A 23 6.12 0.50 16.81
CA LEU A 23 6.61 1.63 16.03
C LEU A 23 6.50 1.35 14.54
N SER A 24 7.09 0.25 14.08
CA SER A 24 7.10 -0.11 12.66
C SER A 24 7.38 -1.60 12.45
N GLU A 25 7.14 -2.05 11.22
CA GLU A 25 7.46 -3.38 10.73
C GLU A 25 8.36 -3.20 9.49
N PRO A 26 9.57 -3.77 9.47
CA PRO A 26 10.44 -3.71 8.31
C PRO A 26 9.76 -4.39 7.11
N PRO A 27 9.95 -3.89 5.88
CA PRO A 27 9.32 -4.47 4.69
C PRO A 27 9.86 -5.87 4.33
N GLY A 28 11.02 -6.22 4.87
CA GLY A 28 11.72 -7.49 4.67
C GLY A 28 12.03 -8.20 5.98
N ARG A 29 12.34 -9.49 5.88
CA ARG A 29 12.61 -10.38 7.04
C ARG A 29 14.12 -10.66 7.23
N ASP A 30 14.97 -9.90 6.58
CA ASP A 30 16.43 -10.02 6.62
C ASP A 30 17.07 -8.92 7.50
N VAL A 31 18.32 -9.16 7.90
CA VAL A 31 19.09 -8.27 8.79
C VAL A 31 19.33 -6.90 8.16
N ALA A 32 19.58 -6.83 6.86
CA ALA A 32 19.85 -5.57 6.18
C ALA A 32 18.61 -4.66 6.16
N THR A 33 17.44 -5.24 5.91
CA THR A 33 16.17 -4.52 5.96
C THR A 33 15.82 -4.11 7.39
N PHE A 34 16.12 -4.94 8.39
CA PHE A 34 15.96 -4.56 9.80
C PHE A 34 16.87 -3.37 10.18
N ALA A 35 18.16 -3.44 9.88
CA ALA A 35 19.12 -2.39 10.23
C ALA A 35 18.82 -1.05 9.53
N SER A 36 18.40 -1.08 8.26
CA SER A 36 18.00 0.13 7.53
C SER A 36 16.73 0.75 8.10
N THR A 37 15.76 -0.07 8.54
CA THR A 37 14.55 0.40 9.24
C THR A 37 14.88 1.05 10.58
N ALA A 38 15.80 0.46 11.37
CA ALA A 38 16.27 1.06 12.62
C ALA A 38 16.90 2.45 12.39
N THR A 39 17.75 2.56 11.37
CA THR A 39 18.37 3.84 10.98
C THR A 39 17.31 4.88 10.58
N ALA A 40 16.29 4.47 9.83
CA ALA A 40 15.20 5.34 9.42
C ALA A 40 14.35 5.81 10.62
N LEU A 41 14.07 4.93 11.59
CA LEU A 41 13.40 5.31 12.84
C LEU A 41 14.21 6.32 13.66
N GLY A 42 15.53 6.20 13.66
CA GLY A 42 16.44 7.20 14.24
C GLY A 42 16.28 8.58 13.58
N LYS A 43 16.22 8.61 12.24
CA LYS A 43 15.98 9.86 11.49
C LYS A 43 14.61 10.48 11.80
N VAL A 44 13.56 9.67 11.92
CA VAL A 44 12.24 10.16 12.35
C VAL A 44 12.31 10.77 13.74
N SER A 45 13.03 10.13 14.68
CA SER A 45 13.19 10.62 16.04
C SER A 45 13.93 11.97 16.10
N ASP A 46 15.00 12.12 15.31
CA ASP A 46 15.72 13.39 15.15
C ASP A 46 14.81 14.50 14.59
N LEU A 47 14.10 14.21 13.49
CA LEU A 47 13.17 15.16 12.88
C LEU A 47 12.06 15.58 13.85
N LYS A 48 11.51 14.64 14.63
CA LYS A 48 10.54 14.95 15.69
C LYS A 48 11.10 15.91 16.72
N ALA A 49 12.31 15.65 17.22
CA ALA A 49 12.95 16.50 18.22
C ALA A 49 13.21 17.92 17.70
N ARG A 50 13.63 18.05 16.44
CA ARG A 50 13.92 19.35 15.81
C ARG A 50 12.65 20.15 15.52
N VAL A 51 11.60 19.50 15.02
CA VAL A 51 10.27 20.13 14.87
C VAL A 51 9.73 20.59 16.22
N ALA A 52 9.88 19.78 17.28
CA ALA A 52 9.45 20.15 18.63
C ALA A 52 10.22 21.36 19.20
N LYS A 53 11.49 21.54 18.80
CA LYS A 53 12.29 22.73 19.11
C LYS A 53 11.93 23.96 18.26
N GLY A 54 10.95 23.85 17.36
CA GLY A 54 10.47 24.95 16.52
C GLY A 54 11.27 25.18 15.23
N GLU A 55 12.10 24.21 14.81
CA GLU A 55 12.78 24.30 13.53
C GLU A 55 11.76 24.23 12.38
N LYS A 56 11.69 25.32 11.60
CA LYS A 56 10.67 25.51 10.55
C LYS A 56 11.04 24.76 9.28
N GLY A 57 10.04 24.22 8.58
CA GLY A 57 10.22 23.61 7.26
C GLY A 57 10.63 22.14 7.30
N LEU A 58 10.63 21.52 8.49
CA LEU A 58 10.89 20.09 8.67
C LEU A 58 9.61 19.24 8.74
N GLU A 59 8.44 19.87 8.89
CA GLU A 59 7.17 19.18 9.10
C GLU A 59 6.80 18.28 7.92
N GLY A 60 7.09 18.73 6.69
CA GLY A 60 6.92 17.93 5.47
C GLY A 60 7.86 16.72 5.41
N LYS A 61 9.14 16.93 5.72
CA LYS A 61 10.15 15.85 5.74
C LYS A 61 9.83 14.81 6.80
N LEU A 62 9.40 15.26 7.98
CA LEU A 62 8.93 14.40 9.05
C LEU A 62 7.71 13.58 8.60
N LEU A 63 6.69 14.21 8.04
CA LEU A 63 5.50 13.51 7.56
C LEU A 63 5.85 12.47 6.48
N ALA A 64 6.71 12.81 5.52
CA ALA A 64 7.18 11.89 4.49
C ALA A 64 7.89 10.67 5.10
N ALA A 65 8.82 10.89 6.05
CA ALA A 65 9.56 9.81 6.69
C ALA A 65 8.64 8.91 7.54
N GLU A 66 7.66 9.50 8.23
CA GLU A 66 6.70 8.73 9.02
C GLU A 66 5.75 7.89 8.16
N LEU A 67 5.32 8.42 7.01
CA LEU A 67 4.53 7.70 6.01
C LEU A 67 5.32 6.53 5.39
N GLU A 68 6.60 6.76 5.06
CA GLU A 68 7.49 5.70 4.55
C GLU A 68 7.63 4.53 5.53
N LEU A 69 7.72 4.85 6.83
CA LEU A 69 7.79 3.85 7.90
C LEU A 69 6.42 3.34 8.34
N GLY A 70 5.33 3.96 7.90
CA GLY A 70 3.96 3.61 8.31
C GLY A 70 3.74 3.80 9.81
N THR A 71 4.42 4.79 10.39
CA THR A 71 4.34 5.18 11.80
C THR A 71 3.23 6.21 12.05
N VAL A 72 2.59 6.69 10.98
CA VAL A 72 1.42 7.57 10.99
C VAL A 72 0.34 6.97 10.11
N ASP A 73 -0.91 6.95 10.59
CA ASP A 73 -2.05 6.50 9.81
C ASP A 73 -2.53 7.57 8.81
N PHE A 74 -3.36 7.16 7.85
CA PHE A 74 -3.85 8.03 6.79
C PHE A 74 -4.68 9.22 7.31
N PRO A 75 -5.66 9.06 8.22
CA PRO A 75 -6.40 10.21 8.78
C PRO A 75 -5.49 11.26 9.42
N ASN A 76 -4.54 10.84 10.25
CA ASN A 76 -3.59 11.73 10.92
C ASN A 76 -2.63 12.37 9.92
N ALA A 77 -2.12 11.61 8.94
CA ALA A 77 -1.27 12.13 7.88
C ALA A 77 -1.99 13.19 7.04
N LYS A 78 -3.25 12.95 6.67
CA LYS A 78 -4.10 13.88 5.92
C LYS A 78 -4.34 15.17 6.71
N ALA A 79 -4.68 15.06 7.99
CA ALA A 79 -4.89 16.21 8.86
C ALA A 79 -3.61 17.04 9.05
N ARG A 80 -2.45 16.40 9.15
CA ARG A 80 -1.16 17.07 9.25
C ARG A 80 -0.76 17.75 7.95
N LEU A 81 -0.92 17.07 6.81
CA LEU A 81 -0.63 17.63 5.49
C LEU A 81 -1.41 18.93 5.24
N ALA A 82 -2.69 18.97 5.62
CA ALA A 82 -3.53 20.16 5.49
C ALA A 82 -3.02 21.38 6.30
N LYS A 83 -2.22 21.16 7.34
CA LYS A 83 -1.63 22.22 8.17
C LYS A 83 -0.27 22.69 7.68
N ILE A 84 0.39 21.93 6.79
CA ILE A 84 1.71 22.29 6.27
C ILE A 84 1.54 23.34 5.17
N LYS A 85 1.98 24.56 5.44
CA LYS A 85 1.81 25.72 4.54
C LYS A 85 2.74 25.71 3.33
N LYS A 86 3.93 25.12 3.46
CA LYS A 86 4.96 25.11 2.43
C LYS A 86 5.62 23.74 2.36
N LEU A 87 5.70 23.21 1.15
CA LEU A 87 6.46 22.01 0.80
C LEU A 87 7.29 22.36 -0.42
N ASP A 88 8.55 21.94 -0.43
CA ASP A 88 9.31 21.84 -1.67
C ASP A 88 8.70 20.77 -2.59
N ASP A 89 8.94 20.90 -3.89
CA ASP A 89 8.31 20.06 -4.92
C ASP A 89 8.67 18.57 -4.76
N GLU A 90 9.91 18.28 -4.36
CA GLU A 90 10.38 16.92 -4.11
C GLU A 90 9.59 16.27 -2.96
N THR A 91 9.50 16.95 -1.82
CA THR A 91 8.75 16.49 -0.65
C THR A 91 7.26 16.37 -0.96
N LYS A 92 6.68 17.31 -1.72
CA LYS A 92 5.28 17.26 -2.14
C LYS A 92 5.00 16.05 -3.03
N ALA A 93 5.84 15.79 -4.04
CA ALA A 93 5.70 14.63 -4.91
C ALA A 93 5.84 13.32 -4.13
N LYS A 94 6.79 13.26 -3.19
CA LYS A 94 7.01 12.12 -2.31
C LYS A 94 5.81 11.85 -1.41
N ILE A 95 5.32 12.85 -0.68
CA ILE A 95 4.13 12.72 0.17
C ILE A 95 2.91 12.30 -0.65
N THR A 96 2.72 12.86 -1.85
CA THR A 96 1.57 12.51 -2.71
C THR A 96 1.52 11.01 -3.00
N LYS A 97 2.65 10.40 -3.38
CA LYS A 97 2.75 8.96 -3.61
C LYS A 97 2.50 8.15 -2.33
N LEU A 98 3.13 8.56 -1.23
CA LEU A 98 3.00 7.87 0.06
C LEU A 98 1.60 7.95 0.66
N MET A 99 0.86 9.03 0.40
CA MET A 99 -0.52 9.18 0.82
C MET A 99 -1.45 8.19 0.12
N VAL A 100 -1.16 7.81 -1.13
CA VAL A 100 -1.92 6.77 -1.83
C VAL A 100 -1.71 5.42 -1.14
N ASP A 101 -0.48 5.06 -0.81
CA ASP A 101 -0.18 3.84 -0.04
C ASP A 101 -0.88 3.84 1.33
N ALA A 102 -0.84 4.96 2.03
CA ALA A 102 -1.50 5.11 3.32
C ALA A 102 -3.03 4.98 3.21
N GLU A 103 -3.65 5.59 2.19
CA GLU A 103 -5.10 5.46 1.92
C GLU A 103 -5.48 4.00 1.69
N ILE A 104 -4.74 3.29 0.83
CA ILE A 104 -5.00 1.87 0.53
C ILE A 104 -4.85 1.00 1.79
N LEU A 105 -3.78 1.17 2.56
CA LEU A 105 -3.56 0.39 3.79
C LEU A 105 -4.60 0.70 4.86
N HIS A 106 -5.08 1.94 4.93
CA HIS A 106 -6.16 2.34 5.82
C HIS A 106 -7.48 1.66 5.46
N LEU A 107 -7.84 1.61 4.17
CA LEU A 107 -9.05 0.91 3.71
C LEU A 107 -9.06 -0.56 4.16
N PHE A 108 -7.93 -1.28 4.06
CA PHE A 108 -7.83 -2.65 4.58
C PHE A 108 -7.95 -2.72 6.10
N THR A 109 -7.40 -1.73 6.81
CA THR A 109 -7.44 -1.69 8.27
C THR A 109 -8.87 -1.45 8.75
N GLU A 110 -9.62 -0.55 8.11
CA GLU A 110 -11.03 -0.29 8.43
C GLU A 110 -11.96 -1.45 8.05
N ALA A 111 -11.68 -2.12 6.93
CA ALA A 111 -12.44 -3.28 6.50
C ALA A 111 -12.21 -4.50 7.41
N GLY A 112 -10.98 -4.70 7.88
CA GLY A 112 -10.63 -5.85 8.71
C GLY A 112 -10.89 -7.17 7.99
N ARG A 113 -11.81 -7.99 8.51
CA ARG A 113 -12.24 -9.28 7.91
C ARG A 113 -13.64 -9.26 7.32
N ASP A 114 -14.30 -8.11 7.40
CA ASP A 114 -15.67 -7.92 6.94
C ASP A 114 -15.70 -7.92 5.40
N GLN A 115 -16.44 -8.85 4.80
CA GLN A 115 -16.45 -9.05 3.35
C GLN A 115 -17.12 -7.90 2.61
N GLU A 116 -18.16 -7.29 3.18
CA GLU A 116 -18.84 -6.14 2.57
C GLU A 116 -17.93 -4.93 2.57
N LYS A 117 -17.24 -4.66 3.69
CA LYS A 117 -16.25 -3.59 3.74
C LYS A 117 -15.05 -3.85 2.84
N LEU A 118 -14.62 -5.10 2.69
CA LEU A 118 -13.57 -5.46 1.75
C LEU A 118 -14.01 -5.27 0.30
N ALA A 119 -15.26 -5.60 -0.05
CA ALA A 119 -15.82 -5.30 -1.37
C ALA A 119 -15.87 -3.78 -1.63
N ALA A 120 -16.35 -2.98 -0.66
CA ALA A 120 -16.36 -1.53 -0.76
C ALA A 120 -14.95 -0.93 -0.91
N ALA A 121 -13.97 -1.45 -0.14
CA ALA A 121 -12.57 -1.05 -0.27
C ALA A 121 -12.01 -1.36 -1.66
N ARG A 122 -12.35 -2.51 -2.24
CA ARG A 122 -11.95 -2.90 -3.60
C ARG A 122 -12.55 -2.00 -4.67
N THR A 123 -13.84 -1.67 -4.56
CA THR A 123 -14.49 -0.67 -5.42
C THR A 123 -13.77 0.66 -5.36
N ARG A 124 -13.43 1.12 -4.14
CA ARG A 124 -12.69 2.37 -3.95
C ARG A 124 -11.30 2.32 -4.61
N MET A 125 -10.59 1.20 -4.51
CA MET A 125 -9.30 1.03 -5.18
C MET A 125 -9.42 1.05 -6.70
N ALA A 126 -10.48 0.46 -7.26
CA ALA A 126 -10.75 0.52 -8.70
C ALA A 126 -11.01 1.96 -9.18
N GLU A 127 -11.76 2.76 -8.42
CA GLU A 127 -11.92 4.20 -8.69
C GLU A 127 -10.59 4.96 -8.63
N MET A 128 -9.75 4.65 -7.63
CA MET A 128 -8.42 5.25 -7.51
C MET A 128 -7.55 4.96 -8.74
N LEU A 129 -7.54 3.70 -9.20
CA LEU A 129 -6.80 3.29 -10.39
C LEU A 129 -7.31 4.01 -11.65
N ARG A 130 -8.64 4.07 -11.82
CA ARG A 130 -9.27 4.79 -12.95
C ARG A 130 -8.95 6.29 -12.92
N ALA A 131 -8.81 6.88 -11.73
CA ALA A 131 -8.36 8.26 -11.54
C ALA A 131 -6.84 8.45 -11.65
N GLY A 132 -6.08 7.43 -12.06
CA GLY A 132 -4.63 7.49 -12.25
C GLY A 132 -3.81 7.47 -10.95
N LYS A 133 -4.43 7.15 -9.81
CA LYS A 133 -3.72 6.99 -8.53
C LYS A 133 -3.14 5.59 -8.44
N MET A 134 -1.82 5.50 -8.61
CA MET A 134 -1.07 4.24 -8.55
C MET A 134 -0.51 4.01 -7.14
N PRO A 135 -0.52 2.75 -6.65
CA PRO A 135 0.14 2.42 -5.40
C PRO A 135 1.66 2.62 -5.54
N GLY A 136 2.29 3.01 -4.43
CA GLY A 136 3.71 2.80 -4.20
C GLY A 136 3.99 1.40 -3.69
N THR A 137 5.24 1.16 -3.31
CA THR A 137 5.78 -0.16 -3.00
C THR A 137 5.10 -0.83 -1.79
N ARG A 138 4.62 -0.06 -0.79
CA ARG A 138 4.08 -0.66 0.44
C ARG A 138 2.71 -1.30 0.25
N ALA A 139 1.89 -0.72 -0.63
CA ALA A 139 0.54 -1.21 -0.89
C ALA A 139 0.42 -2.02 -2.19
N GLU A 140 1.44 -1.99 -3.05
CA GLU A 140 1.44 -2.56 -4.41
C GLU A 140 0.76 -3.93 -4.52
N SER A 141 1.30 -4.97 -3.87
CA SER A 141 0.78 -6.33 -4.03
C SER A 141 -0.67 -6.48 -3.55
N ARG A 142 -1.03 -5.81 -2.46
CA ARG A 142 -2.41 -5.87 -1.93
C ARG A 142 -3.39 -5.13 -2.83
N PHE A 143 -2.96 -3.99 -3.34
CA PHE A 143 -3.73 -3.19 -4.29
C PHE A 143 -4.03 -3.99 -5.55
N TRP A 144 -3.00 -4.54 -6.22
CA TRP A 144 -3.21 -5.27 -7.47
C TRP A 144 -4.00 -6.57 -7.31
N SER A 145 -3.79 -7.30 -6.22
CA SER A 145 -4.63 -8.45 -5.88
C SER A 145 -6.10 -8.04 -5.69
N SER A 146 -6.35 -6.88 -5.08
CA SER A 146 -7.69 -6.33 -4.89
C SER A 146 -8.35 -5.87 -6.19
N ILE A 147 -7.58 -5.23 -7.08
CA ILE A 147 -8.05 -4.85 -8.43
C ILE A 147 -8.41 -6.08 -9.25
N MET A 148 -7.57 -7.11 -9.21
CA MET A 148 -7.82 -8.37 -9.93
C MET A 148 -9.11 -9.03 -9.45
N GLN A 149 -9.33 -9.11 -8.14
CA GLN A 149 -10.55 -9.69 -7.57
C GLN A 149 -11.79 -8.85 -7.90
N TYR A 150 -11.70 -7.52 -7.79
CA TYR A 150 -12.80 -6.63 -8.19
C TYR A 150 -13.15 -6.81 -9.67
N ALA A 151 -12.14 -6.86 -10.53
CA ALA A 151 -12.33 -6.96 -11.96
C ALA A 151 -12.96 -8.30 -12.37
N ASP A 152 -12.58 -9.40 -11.72
CA ASP A 152 -13.24 -10.70 -11.92
C ASP A 152 -14.71 -10.67 -11.49
N GLU A 153 -14.99 -10.19 -10.27
CA GLU A 153 -16.35 -10.12 -9.72
C GLU A 153 -17.30 -9.21 -10.53
N ASN A 154 -16.76 -8.23 -11.26
CA ASN A 154 -17.53 -7.25 -12.03
C ASN A 154 -17.41 -7.44 -13.55
N GLY A 155 -16.75 -8.50 -14.03
CA GLY A 155 -16.54 -8.71 -15.46
C GLY A 155 -15.68 -7.62 -16.16
N ASP A 156 -14.90 -6.85 -15.41
CA ASP A 156 -14.11 -5.73 -15.93
C ASP A 156 -12.80 -6.23 -16.55
N ALA A 157 -12.88 -6.74 -17.77
CA ALA A 157 -11.73 -7.25 -18.50
C ALA A 157 -10.58 -6.23 -18.67
N GLU A 158 -10.87 -4.92 -18.68
CA GLU A 158 -9.81 -3.89 -18.85
C GLU A 158 -9.01 -3.70 -17.58
N LEU A 159 -9.68 -3.62 -16.42
CA LEU A 159 -8.99 -3.60 -15.14
C LEU A 159 -8.29 -4.93 -14.85
N PHE A 160 -8.90 -6.05 -15.23
CA PHE A 160 -8.27 -7.36 -15.11
C PHE A 160 -6.98 -7.41 -15.92
N GLU A 161 -7.00 -6.97 -17.18
CA GLU A 161 -5.82 -6.92 -18.05
C GLU A 161 -4.69 -6.06 -17.44
N LYS A 162 -5.01 -4.91 -16.85
CA LYS A 162 -4.01 -4.08 -16.15
C LYS A 162 -3.36 -4.83 -14.99
N ALA A 163 -4.15 -5.55 -14.19
CA ALA A 163 -3.63 -6.34 -13.07
C ALA A 163 -2.79 -7.55 -13.53
N VAL A 164 -3.19 -8.20 -14.64
CA VAL A 164 -2.42 -9.30 -15.27
C VAL A 164 -1.08 -8.78 -15.78
N ASN A 165 -1.06 -7.63 -16.46
CA ASN A 165 0.17 -7.03 -16.98
C ASN A 165 1.13 -6.64 -15.85
N TRP A 166 0.60 -6.11 -14.74
CA TRP A 166 1.41 -5.91 -13.53
C TRP A 166 1.97 -7.23 -13.00
N ALA A 167 1.14 -8.27 -12.88
CA ALA A 167 1.59 -9.58 -12.35
C ALA A 167 2.68 -10.19 -13.24
N LYS A 168 2.55 -10.11 -14.56
CA LYS A 168 3.59 -10.52 -15.51
C LYS A 168 4.89 -9.75 -15.30
N ALA A 169 4.82 -8.41 -15.26
CA ALA A 169 5.99 -7.58 -15.04
C ALA A 169 6.68 -7.88 -13.69
N LYS A 170 5.91 -8.26 -12.66
CA LYS A 170 6.42 -8.56 -11.32
C LYS A 170 7.04 -9.96 -11.22
N TYR A 171 6.46 -10.95 -11.90
CA TYR A 171 6.73 -12.38 -11.65
C TYR A 171 7.22 -13.16 -12.87
N ALA A 172 7.49 -12.52 -14.03
CA ALA A 172 7.90 -13.20 -15.26
C ALA A 172 9.10 -14.13 -15.07
N ASP A 173 10.08 -13.71 -14.27
CA ASP A 173 11.32 -14.46 -14.05
C ASP A 173 11.23 -15.46 -12.88
N GLU A 174 10.08 -15.56 -12.21
CA GLU A 174 9.87 -16.48 -11.08
C GLU A 174 9.27 -17.81 -11.58
N PRO A 175 10.03 -18.93 -11.59
CA PRO A 175 9.53 -20.19 -12.14
C PRO A 175 8.28 -20.70 -11.42
N ARG A 176 8.14 -20.39 -10.13
CA ARG A 176 6.97 -20.75 -9.32
C ARG A 176 5.70 -20.01 -9.71
N ALA A 177 5.81 -18.89 -10.42
CA ALA A 177 4.68 -18.08 -10.84
C ALA A 177 4.11 -18.49 -12.21
N LYS A 178 4.77 -19.40 -12.96
CA LYS A 178 4.36 -19.76 -14.32
C LYS A 178 2.89 -20.20 -14.41
N THR A 179 2.49 -21.20 -13.64
CA THR A 179 1.10 -21.70 -13.62
C THR A 179 0.10 -20.63 -13.15
N TYR A 180 0.52 -19.77 -12.21
CA TYR A 180 -0.30 -18.65 -11.78
C TYR A 180 -0.56 -17.66 -12.92
N LEU A 181 0.48 -17.26 -13.66
CA LEU A 181 0.36 -16.34 -14.80
C LEU A 181 -0.48 -16.96 -15.94
N GLU A 182 -0.29 -18.24 -16.25
CA GLU A 182 -1.10 -18.96 -17.26
C GLU A 182 -2.59 -18.96 -16.89
N ASN A 183 -2.92 -19.23 -15.63
CA ASN A 183 -4.31 -19.20 -15.15
C ASN A 183 -4.93 -17.80 -15.27
N LEU A 184 -4.15 -16.75 -14.97
CA LEU A 184 -4.60 -15.38 -15.13
C LEU A 184 -4.85 -15.00 -16.59
N GLU A 185 -4.00 -15.43 -17.52
CA GLU A 185 -4.21 -15.21 -18.95
C GLU A 185 -5.46 -15.91 -19.46
N LYS A 186 -5.67 -17.17 -19.06
CA LYS A 186 -6.88 -17.91 -19.40
C LYS A 186 -8.12 -17.19 -18.90
N LYS A 187 -8.11 -16.75 -17.65
CA LYS A 187 -9.22 -16.01 -17.05
C LYS A 187 -9.48 -14.67 -17.76
N LEU A 188 -8.42 -13.97 -18.19
CA LEU A 188 -8.55 -12.76 -18.98
C LEU A 188 -9.20 -13.04 -20.35
N ALA A 189 -8.86 -14.16 -21.00
CA ALA A 189 -9.49 -14.56 -22.25
C ALA A 189 -10.99 -14.83 -22.04
N GLU A 190 -11.36 -15.58 -21.00
CA GLU A 190 -12.77 -15.85 -20.64
C GLU A 190 -13.54 -14.54 -20.39
N LEU A 191 -12.96 -13.57 -19.67
CA LEU A 191 -13.57 -12.26 -19.44
C LEU A 191 -13.73 -11.44 -20.74
N LYS A 192 -12.77 -11.53 -21.66
CA LYS A 192 -12.84 -10.87 -22.97
C LYS A 192 -13.84 -11.53 -23.91
N GLU A 193 -14.04 -12.84 -23.81
CA GLU A 193 -15.05 -13.61 -24.55
C GLU A 193 -16.45 -13.39 -24.01
N GLY A 194 -16.63 -13.36 -22.68
CA GLY A 194 -17.90 -13.01 -22.04
C GLY A 194 -18.38 -11.59 -22.39
N LYS A 195 -17.46 -10.63 -22.56
CA LYS A 195 -17.78 -9.29 -23.12
C LYS A 195 -18.30 -9.33 -24.57
N LYS A 196 -18.09 -10.42 -25.33
CA LYS A 196 -18.61 -10.57 -26.69
C LYS A 196 -20.00 -11.21 -26.76
N GLU A 197 -20.48 -11.87 -25.69
CA GLU A 197 -21.76 -12.60 -25.69
C GLU A 197 -22.98 -11.81 -25.19
N GLU A 198 -22.82 -10.60 -24.64
CA GLU A 198 -23.94 -9.65 -24.53
C GLU A 198 -23.95 -8.72 -25.75
N PRO A 199 -24.87 -8.97 -26.69
CA PRO A 199 -26.20 -8.41 -26.50
C PRO A 199 -27.29 -9.42 -26.80
N LYS A 200 -28.25 -9.56 -25.90
CA LYS A 200 -29.59 -10.03 -26.26
C LYS A 200 -30.66 -9.16 -25.58
N PRO A 201 -31.76 -8.90 -26.30
CA PRO A 201 -32.64 -7.73 -26.16
C PRO A 201 -33.44 -7.68 -24.87
#